data_AF-A0A402AC56-F1
#
_entry.id   AF-A0A402AC56-F1
#
_cell.length_a   1.000
_cell.length_b   1.000
_cell.length_c   1.000
_cell.angle_alpha   90.00
_cell.angle_beta   90.00
_cell.angle_gamma   90.00
#
_symmetry.space_group_name_H-M   'P 1'
#
loop_
_entity.id
_entity.type
_entity.pdbx_description
1 polymer ?
#
loop_
_entity_poly.entity_id
_entity_poly.type
_entity_poly.pdbx_seq_one_letter_code
_entity_poly.pdbx_strand_id
1 'polypeptide(L)'
;MPKRVSGYQHRHVPAMACLLLLLVILSACGTSTSSNVAGVTTSKLSKASNCKQIGVLLPDTASSDRWQAKDRPLLTAAIAHALPNAKIDVVNAEGNASTQQNQAEQAMTRGDCILVVAPVDSDQASAIVTSARHQNIPVIAYDRLIQNKYLKYYVSFDNMHVGELQGQYIADHFQQYAHNGQLNMVMINGSKTDNNALQFNQGASMCSIRSYRAIKFTKYTTFLFLNGIMIAPVPRWNRH
;
A
#
# COMPACT_ATOMS: atom_id res chain seq x y z
N MET A 1 -51.49 -64.93 -53.73
CA MET A 1 -52.78 -64.45 -53.19
C MET A 1 -52.60 -64.21 -51.69
N PRO A 2 -53.18 -63.19 -51.02
CA PRO A 2 -53.96 -62.01 -51.47
C PRO A 2 -53.27 -60.65 -51.15
N LYS A 3 -53.34 -59.63 -52.02
CA LYS A 3 -54.21 -58.43 -51.97
C LYS A 3 -54.26 -57.67 -50.63
N ARG A 4 -53.76 -56.42 -50.59
CA ARG A 4 -54.60 -55.21 -50.54
C ARG A 4 -53.80 -53.91 -50.73
N VAL A 5 -54.52 -52.99 -51.37
CA VAL A 5 -54.15 -51.66 -51.85
C VAL A 5 -54.40 -50.63 -50.73
N SER A 6 -53.60 -49.57 -50.65
CA SER A 6 -54.09 -48.24 -50.25
C SER A 6 -53.05 -47.18 -50.64
N GLY A 7 -53.43 -46.25 -51.51
CA GLY A 7 -52.55 -45.18 -51.99
C GLY A 7 -52.44 -44.01 -51.01
N TYR A 8 -51.46 -43.13 -51.23
CA TYR A 8 -51.71 -41.71 -51.50
C TYR A 8 -50.42 -41.03 -51.99
N GLN A 9 -50.51 -40.55 -53.22
CA GLN A 9 -49.89 -39.43 -53.92
C GLN A 9 -48.81 -38.52 -53.28
N HIS A 10 -47.86 -38.16 -54.17
CA HIS A 10 -47.14 -36.86 -54.34
C HIS A 10 -46.25 -36.40 -53.18
N ARG A 11 -45.02 -35.90 -53.36
CA ARG A 11 -44.44 -35.05 -54.41
C ARG A 11 -42.92 -34.99 -54.16
N HIS A 12 -42.12 -34.85 -55.21
CA HIS A 12 -40.68 -34.62 -55.13
C HIS A 12 -40.36 -33.33 -54.36
N VAL A 13 -39.57 -33.42 -53.29
CA VAL A 13 -38.93 -32.27 -52.63
C VAL A 13 -37.48 -32.21 -53.14
N PRO A 14 -37.05 -31.12 -53.79
CA PRO A 14 -35.73 -31.03 -54.39
C PRO A 14 -34.64 -30.76 -53.34
N ALA A 15 -33.48 -31.37 -53.60
CA ALA A 15 -32.23 -31.20 -52.88
C ALA A 15 -31.75 -29.74 -52.96
N MET A 16 -32.08 -28.94 -51.94
CA MET A 16 -31.60 -27.56 -51.82
C MET A 16 -31.58 -27.11 -50.35
N ALA A 17 -30.84 -27.84 -49.50
CA ALA A 17 -30.70 -27.48 -48.07
C ALA A 17 -29.43 -28.01 -47.38
N CYS A 18 -28.32 -28.26 -48.10
CA CYS A 18 -27.07 -28.75 -47.50
C CYS A 18 -25.81 -27.95 -47.86
N LEU A 19 -25.94 -26.69 -48.28
CA LEU A 19 -24.80 -25.86 -48.70
C LEU A 19 -24.70 -24.52 -47.96
N LEU A 20 -24.83 -24.51 -46.62
CA LEU A 20 -24.79 -23.29 -45.81
C LEU A 20 -24.13 -23.46 -44.43
N LEU A 21 -23.10 -24.31 -44.30
CA LEU A 21 -22.48 -24.57 -42.99
C LEU A 21 -20.96 -24.80 -43.00
N LEU A 22 -20.22 -24.18 -43.93
CA LEU A 22 -18.76 -24.43 -44.07
C LEU A 22 -17.88 -23.23 -44.49
N LEU A 23 -18.23 -21.99 -44.13
CA LEU A 23 -17.42 -20.80 -44.49
C LEU A 23 -17.36 -19.72 -43.39
N VAL A 24 -16.92 -20.05 -42.17
CA VAL A 24 -16.48 -19.02 -41.21
C VAL A 24 -15.19 -19.44 -40.49
N ILE A 25 -14.10 -19.55 -41.25
CA ILE A 25 -12.75 -19.49 -40.69
C ILE A 25 -11.86 -18.79 -41.73
N LEU A 26 -11.79 -17.46 -41.69
CA LEU A 26 -10.65 -16.63 -42.14
C LEU A 26 -11.00 -15.15 -41.93
N SER A 27 -10.70 -14.62 -40.74
CA SER A 27 -10.50 -13.18 -40.51
C SER A 27 -9.79 -13.00 -39.18
N ALA A 28 -8.52 -13.41 -39.16
CA ALA A 28 -7.57 -13.09 -38.12
C ALA A 28 -6.34 -12.48 -38.80
N CYS A 29 -6.37 -11.17 -39.05
CA CYS A 29 -5.35 -10.19 -38.62
C CYS A 29 -5.59 -8.84 -39.29
N GLY A 30 -5.64 -7.77 -38.48
CA GLY A 30 -5.09 -6.47 -38.86
C GLY A 30 -6.07 -5.34 -39.20
N THR A 31 -6.52 -4.59 -38.17
CA THR A 31 -6.51 -3.11 -38.17
C THR A 31 -6.60 -2.58 -36.74
N SER A 32 -5.64 -1.73 -36.38
CA SER A 32 -5.46 -1.09 -35.08
C SER A 32 -6.65 -0.20 -34.71
N THR A 33 -7.33 -0.49 -33.61
CA THR A 33 -8.29 0.43 -33.00
C THR A 33 -8.16 0.38 -31.48
N SER A 34 -7.73 1.49 -30.89
CA SER A 34 -7.62 1.69 -29.45
C SER A 34 -8.94 1.34 -28.76
N SER A 35 -8.97 0.20 -28.07
CA SER A 35 -10.10 -0.19 -27.25
C SER A 35 -10.16 0.69 -26.01
N ASN A 36 -10.94 1.77 -26.12
CA ASN A 36 -11.50 2.47 -24.98
C ASN A 36 -12.31 1.46 -24.17
N VAL A 37 -11.81 1.09 -22.99
CA VAL A 37 -12.59 0.39 -21.95
C VAL A 37 -13.59 1.40 -21.39
N ALA A 38 -14.68 1.60 -22.12
CA ALA A 38 -15.88 2.26 -21.63
C ALA A 38 -16.80 1.16 -21.07
N GLY A 39 -16.86 1.07 -19.74
CA GLY A 39 -17.70 0.05 -19.10
C GLY A 39 -17.49 -0.18 -17.61
N VAL A 40 -16.72 0.66 -16.91
CA VAL A 40 -16.94 0.85 -15.47
C VAL A 40 -18.04 1.89 -15.36
N THR A 41 -19.25 1.45 -15.03
CA THR A 41 -20.28 2.35 -14.52
C THR A 41 -19.71 3.08 -13.32
N THR A 42 -19.29 4.33 -13.51
CA THR A 42 -19.01 5.31 -12.48
C THR A 42 -20.31 5.62 -11.74
N SER A 43 -20.78 4.67 -10.93
CA SER A 43 -21.88 4.85 -10.01
C SER A 43 -21.46 5.87 -8.96
N LYS A 44 -21.80 7.14 -9.20
CA LYS A 44 -21.80 8.27 -8.26
C LYS A 44 -20.53 8.43 -7.40
N LEU A 45 -19.51 9.06 -7.98
CA LEU A 45 -18.52 9.84 -7.22
C LEU A 45 -19.02 11.26 -6.88
N SER A 46 -20.34 11.48 -6.84
CA SER A 46 -20.94 12.81 -6.58
C SER A 46 -20.78 13.30 -5.14
N LYS A 47 -20.14 12.54 -4.26
CA LYS A 47 -19.85 12.93 -2.88
C LYS A 47 -18.44 13.55 -2.73
N ALA A 48 -17.49 13.23 -3.62
CA ALA A 48 -16.15 13.82 -3.60
C ALA A 48 -16.14 15.26 -4.14
N SER A 49 -16.95 15.55 -5.16
CA SER A 49 -17.09 16.90 -5.74
C SER A 49 -17.71 17.94 -4.79
N ASN A 50 -18.32 17.50 -3.69
CA ASN A 50 -18.89 18.35 -2.65
C ASN A 50 -18.13 18.26 -1.33
N CYS A 51 -16.93 17.63 -1.32
CA CYS A 51 -16.17 17.51 -0.10
C CYS A 51 -15.57 18.87 0.29
N LYS A 52 -16.09 19.47 1.37
CA LYS A 52 -15.70 20.81 1.82
C LYS A 52 -14.70 20.80 2.98
N GLN A 53 -14.45 19.64 3.58
CA GLN A 53 -13.56 19.55 4.73
C GLN A 53 -12.81 18.21 4.77
N ILE A 54 -11.49 18.26 4.95
CA ILE A 54 -10.61 17.08 4.91
C ILE A 54 -9.75 17.07 6.17
N GLY A 55 -9.75 15.93 6.86
CA GLY A 55 -8.92 15.69 8.02
C GLY A 55 -7.63 14.99 7.62
N VAL A 56 -6.49 15.58 7.96
CA VAL A 56 -5.16 15.00 7.79
C VAL A 56 -4.56 14.73 9.16
N LEU A 57 -4.31 13.45 9.46
CA LEU A 57 -3.81 12.98 10.74
C LEU A 57 -2.37 12.51 10.58
N LEU A 58 -1.43 13.32 11.06
CA LEU A 58 -0.01 13.02 11.09
C LEU A 58 0.36 12.25 12.37
N PRO A 59 1.43 11.44 12.36
CA PRO A 59 1.68 10.52 13.45
C PRO A 59 2.42 11.17 14.62
N ASP A 60 3.52 11.88 14.35
CA ASP A 60 4.39 12.44 15.36
C ASP A 60 5.40 13.43 14.76
N THR A 61 6.15 14.12 15.62
CA THR A 61 7.36 14.87 15.24
C THR A 61 8.64 14.16 15.70
N ALA A 62 8.55 13.31 16.74
CA ALA A 62 9.71 12.72 17.41
C ALA A 62 10.44 11.66 16.57
N SER A 63 9.74 10.90 15.73
CA SER A 63 10.35 9.93 14.82
C SER A 63 11.00 10.60 13.61
N SER A 64 10.44 11.74 13.18
CA SER A 64 10.99 12.55 12.09
C SER A 64 10.29 13.90 11.97
N ASP A 65 11.07 14.98 11.93
CA ASP A 65 10.57 16.32 11.60
C ASP A 65 9.93 16.39 10.19
N ARG A 66 10.15 15.38 9.33
CA ARG A 66 9.59 15.33 7.96
C ARG A 66 8.07 15.54 7.96
N TRP A 67 7.36 14.98 8.95
CA TRP A 67 5.91 15.01 8.97
C TRP A 67 5.38 16.44 9.03
N GLN A 68 6.00 17.28 9.87
CA GLN A 68 5.62 18.69 10.01
C GLN A 68 6.29 19.58 8.96
N ALA A 69 7.58 19.38 8.71
CA ALA A 69 8.37 20.27 7.87
C ALA A 69 8.18 20.02 6.36
N LYS A 70 7.75 18.81 5.96
CA LYS A 70 7.65 18.38 4.56
C LYS A 70 6.25 17.87 4.22
N ASP A 71 5.76 16.83 4.90
CA ASP A 71 4.49 16.19 4.52
C ASP A 71 3.30 17.12 4.75
N ARG A 72 3.21 17.82 5.89
CA ARG A 72 2.15 18.80 6.15
C ARG A 72 1.98 19.82 5.00
N PRO A 73 2.99 20.60 4.60
CA PRO A 73 2.83 21.56 3.52
C PRO A 73 2.58 20.90 2.15
N LEU A 74 3.22 19.77 1.85
CA LEU A 74 3.05 19.07 0.57
C LEU A 74 1.65 18.44 0.42
N LEU A 75 1.15 17.76 1.46
CA LEU A 75 -0.21 17.24 1.50
C LEU A 75 -1.24 18.37 1.39
N THR A 76 -1.03 19.46 2.14
CA THR A 76 -1.93 20.62 2.09
C THR A 76 -1.99 21.20 0.67
N ALA A 77 -0.85 21.39 0.02
CA ALA A 77 -0.78 21.90 -1.35
C ALA A 77 -1.42 20.93 -2.35
N ALA A 78 -1.14 19.63 -2.25
CA ALA A 78 -1.70 18.61 -3.14
C ALA A 78 -3.23 18.51 -3.00
N ILE A 79 -3.73 18.51 -1.77
CA ILE A 79 -5.17 18.49 -1.49
C ILE A 79 -5.84 19.77 -1.98
N ALA A 80 -5.25 20.95 -1.73
CA ALA A 80 -5.81 22.22 -2.21
C ALA A 80 -5.82 22.29 -3.74
N HIS A 81 -4.81 21.75 -4.42
CA HIS A 81 -4.80 21.66 -5.87
C HIS A 81 -5.90 20.72 -6.41
N ALA A 82 -6.10 19.57 -5.77
CA ALA A 82 -7.13 18.61 -6.15
C ALA A 82 -8.56 19.09 -5.80
N LEU A 83 -8.70 19.83 -4.71
CA LEU A 83 -9.97 20.31 -4.14
C LEU A 83 -9.82 21.78 -3.69
N PRO A 84 -9.87 22.75 -4.62
CA PRO A 84 -9.58 24.16 -4.36
C PRO A 84 -10.42 24.86 -3.29
N ASN A 85 -11.59 24.30 -2.97
CA ASN A 85 -12.54 24.87 -2.00
C ASN A 85 -12.67 24.03 -0.72
N ALA A 86 -11.84 23.00 -0.54
CA ALA A 86 -11.86 22.20 0.68
C ALA A 86 -11.04 22.89 1.78
N LYS A 87 -11.63 22.98 2.98
CA LYS A 87 -10.88 23.29 4.20
C LYS A 87 -10.06 22.06 4.59
N ILE A 88 -8.78 22.26 4.87
CA ILE A 88 -7.85 21.19 5.25
C ILE A 88 -7.50 21.39 6.72
N ASP A 89 -7.84 20.41 7.56
CA ASP A 89 -7.47 20.39 8.97
C ASP A 89 -6.34 19.37 9.18
N VAL A 90 -5.18 19.85 9.62
CA VAL A 90 -4.01 19.00 9.83
C VAL A 90 -3.66 18.97 11.31
N VAL A 91 -3.78 17.79 11.89
CA VAL A 91 -3.47 17.50 13.30
C VAL A 91 -2.32 16.50 13.40
N ASN A 92 -1.65 16.50 14.55
CA ASN A 92 -0.57 15.58 14.86
C ASN A 92 -0.90 14.81 16.13
N ALA A 93 -0.75 13.49 16.10
CA ALA A 93 -1.02 12.62 17.23
C ALA A 93 0.12 12.58 18.26
N GLU A 94 1.27 13.19 17.96
CA GLU A 94 2.45 13.26 18.84
C GLU A 94 2.89 11.89 19.36
N GLY A 95 2.84 10.88 18.47
CA GLY A 95 3.28 9.51 18.75
C GLY A 95 2.31 8.69 19.57
N ASN A 96 1.07 9.17 19.79
CA ASN A 96 0.07 8.48 20.59
C ASN A 96 -1.12 8.00 19.75
N ALA A 97 -1.30 6.67 19.65
CA ALA A 97 -2.36 6.07 18.86
C ALA A 97 -3.78 6.36 19.42
N SER A 98 -3.92 6.46 20.74
CA SER A 98 -5.21 6.83 21.36
C SER A 98 -5.58 8.29 21.05
N THR A 99 -4.60 9.20 21.10
CA THR A 99 -4.77 10.58 20.62
C THR A 99 -5.18 10.60 19.15
N GLN A 100 -4.53 9.80 18.30
CA GLN A 100 -4.87 9.73 16.88
C GLN A 100 -6.29 9.24 16.63
N GLN A 101 -6.75 8.25 17.40
CA GLN A 101 -8.13 7.78 17.33
C GLN A 101 -9.12 8.88 17.72
N ASN A 102 -8.88 9.58 18.82
CA ASN A 102 -9.72 10.70 19.25
C ASN A 102 -9.75 11.83 18.21
N GLN A 103 -8.60 12.14 17.60
CA GLN A 103 -8.50 13.12 16.51
C GLN A 103 -9.34 12.70 15.30
N ALA A 104 -9.37 11.42 14.95
CA ALA A 104 -10.19 10.92 13.86
C ALA A 104 -11.69 11.01 14.17
N GLU A 105 -12.09 10.65 15.40
CA GLU A 105 -13.48 10.78 15.84
C GLU A 105 -13.95 12.24 15.82
N GLN A 106 -13.09 13.16 16.24
CA GLN A 106 -13.35 14.60 16.15
C GLN A 106 -13.44 15.08 14.70
N ALA A 107 -12.54 14.62 13.82
CA ALA A 107 -12.56 14.94 12.39
C ALA A 107 -13.88 14.52 11.74
N MET A 108 -14.31 13.28 11.96
CA MET A 108 -15.59 12.77 11.47
C MET A 108 -16.78 13.57 12.02
N THR A 109 -16.76 13.88 13.32
CA THR A 109 -17.82 14.68 13.97
C THR A 109 -17.90 16.11 13.42
N ARG A 110 -16.75 16.71 13.10
CA ARG A 110 -16.67 18.04 12.47
C ARG A 110 -17.19 18.07 11.03
N GLY A 111 -17.42 16.90 10.42
CA GLY A 111 -17.91 16.80 9.05
C GLY A 111 -16.80 16.62 8.00
N ASP A 112 -15.60 16.21 8.41
CA ASP A 112 -14.53 15.87 7.48
C ASP A 112 -15.00 14.69 6.59
N CYS A 113 -15.09 14.94 5.30
CA CYS A 113 -15.65 14.00 4.32
C CYS A 113 -14.61 13.05 3.72
N ILE A 114 -13.33 13.27 4.01
CA ILE A 114 -12.21 12.37 3.69
C ILE A 114 -11.23 12.45 4.87
N LEU A 115 -10.68 11.30 5.27
CA LEU A 115 -9.55 11.24 6.20
C LEU A 115 -8.28 10.77 5.47
N VAL A 116 -7.20 11.51 5.60
CA VAL A 116 -5.84 11.10 5.22
C VAL A 116 -5.08 10.81 6.50
N VAL A 117 -4.63 9.57 6.68
CA VAL A 117 -4.09 9.10 7.96
C VAL A 117 -2.74 8.47 7.74
N ALA A 118 -1.71 9.05 8.37
CA ALA A 118 -0.43 8.40 8.59
C ALA A 118 -0.45 7.77 9.99
N PRO A 119 -0.70 6.45 10.12
CA PRO A 119 -0.91 5.84 11.43
C PRO A 119 0.33 5.91 12.33
N VAL A 120 0.11 6.19 13.61
CA VAL A 120 1.11 5.96 14.67
C VAL A 120 1.39 4.47 14.82
N ASP A 121 0.32 3.66 14.76
CA ASP A 121 0.33 2.21 14.90
C ASP A 121 -0.61 1.60 13.85
N SER A 122 -0.08 0.69 13.04
CA SER A 122 -0.78 0.13 11.88
C SER A 122 -2.03 -0.67 12.27
N ASP A 123 -2.00 -1.36 13.42
CA ASP A 123 -3.09 -2.22 13.89
C ASP A 123 -4.14 -1.41 14.65
N GLN A 124 -3.72 -0.50 15.53
CA GLN A 124 -4.65 0.32 16.31
C GLN A 124 -5.45 1.28 15.41
N ALA A 125 -4.84 1.80 14.34
CA ALA A 125 -5.53 2.63 13.36
C ALA A 125 -6.65 1.89 12.60
N SER A 126 -6.74 0.57 12.70
CA SER A 126 -7.86 -0.23 12.17
C SER A 126 -9.22 0.22 12.72
N ALA A 127 -9.26 0.72 13.96
CA ALA A 127 -10.46 1.30 14.56
C ALA A 127 -10.95 2.54 13.80
N ILE A 128 -10.03 3.41 13.34
CA ILE A 128 -10.35 4.61 12.56
C ILE A 128 -11.07 4.23 11.26
N VAL A 129 -10.53 3.26 10.52
CA VAL A 129 -11.12 2.78 9.26
C VAL A 129 -12.52 2.20 9.49
N THR A 130 -12.70 1.46 10.58
CA THR A 130 -13.99 0.86 10.93
C THR A 130 -15.02 1.94 11.25
N SER A 131 -14.68 2.92 12.09
CA SER A 131 -15.57 4.03 12.46
C SER A 131 -15.92 4.91 11.26
N ALA A 132 -14.95 5.23 10.40
CA ALA A 132 -15.17 6.03 9.19
C ALA A 132 -16.10 5.32 8.19
N ARG A 133 -15.96 4.00 8.07
CA ARG A 133 -16.85 3.18 7.22
C ARG A 133 -18.31 3.30 7.64
N HIS A 134 -18.62 3.26 8.94
CA HIS A 134 -20.00 3.39 9.44
C HIS A 134 -20.64 4.73 9.04
N GLN A 135 -19.82 5.77 8.82
CA GLN A 135 -20.25 7.11 8.42
C GLN A 135 -20.13 7.35 6.90
N ASN A 136 -19.71 6.34 6.13
CA ASN A 136 -19.41 6.44 4.71
C ASN A 136 -18.35 7.51 4.40
N ILE A 137 -17.34 7.62 5.26
CA ILE A 137 -16.18 8.50 5.10
C ILE A 137 -15.02 7.64 4.57
N PRO A 138 -14.49 7.92 3.37
CA PRO A 138 -13.30 7.24 2.85
C PRO A 138 -12.06 7.59 3.68
N VAL A 139 -11.21 6.59 3.91
CA VAL A 139 -9.91 6.72 4.55
C VAL A 139 -8.81 6.40 3.54
N ILE A 140 -7.82 7.28 3.47
CA ILE A 140 -6.58 7.10 2.72
C ILE A 140 -5.46 6.88 3.74
N ALA A 141 -4.87 5.69 3.74
CA ALA A 141 -3.63 5.48 4.49
C ALA A 141 -2.48 6.15 3.74
N TYR A 142 -1.74 7.04 4.41
CA TYR A 142 -0.63 7.79 3.83
C TYR A 142 0.70 7.35 4.45
N ASP A 143 1.64 7.01 3.58
CA ASP A 143 2.98 6.47 3.86
C ASP A 143 2.93 5.13 4.61
N ARG A 144 2.37 5.07 5.81
CA ARG A 144 2.26 3.87 6.64
C ARG A 144 0.92 3.15 6.42
N LEU A 145 0.97 1.83 6.24
CA LEU A 145 -0.22 1.01 5.98
C LEU A 145 -1.10 0.90 7.24
N ILE A 146 -2.42 0.99 7.10
CA ILE A 146 -3.38 0.64 8.15
C ILE A 146 -3.88 -0.79 7.91
N GLN A 147 -3.75 -1.67 8.90
CA GLN A 147 -4.15 -3.07 8.81
C GLN A 147 -5.66 -3.23 9.01
N ASN A 148 -6.43 -3.00 7.93
CA ASN A 148 -7.88 -3.18 7.94
C ASN A 148 -8.41 -3.63 6.58
N LYS A 149 -9.22 -4.71 6.57
CA LYS A 149 -9.82 -5.28 5.35
C LYS A 149 -10.76 -4.34 4.58
N TYR A 150 -11.24 -3.28 5.22
CA TYR A 150 -12.12 -2.28 4.61
C TYR A 150 -11.37 -1.08 4.03
N LEU A 151 -10.06 -0.95 4.29
CA LEU A 151 -9.24 0.10 3.69
C LEU A 151 -9.25 -0.05 2.17
N LYS A 152 -9.46 1.07 1.46
CA LYS A 152 -9.55 1.09 -0.01
C LYS A 152 -8.40 1.82 -0.69
N TYR A 153 -7.76 2.75 0.01
CA TYR A 153 -6.72 3.60 -0.55
C TYR A 153 -5.50 3.61 0.36
N TYR A 154 -4.34 3.35 -0.23
CA TYR A 154 -3.04 3.42 0.41
C TYR A 154 -2.07 4.08 -0.56
N VAL A 155 -1.35 5.10 -0.09
CA VAL A 155 -0.36 5.85 -0.87
C VAL A 155 0.95 5.78 -0.12
N SER A 156 1.99 5.22 -0.73
CA SER A 156 3.33 5.10 -0.14
C SER A 156 4.38 4.93 -1.23
N PHE A 157 5.63 4.78 -0.81
CA PHE A 157 6.74 4.36 -1.65
C PHE A 157 6.80 2.84 -1.77
N ASP A 158 7.61 2.34 -2.70
CA ASP A 158 8.05 0.95 -2.67
C ASP A 158 9.05 0.76 -1.53
N ASN A 159 8.53 0.46 -0.34
CA ASN A 159 9.36 0.38 0.87
C ASN A 159 10.34 -0.79 0.82
N MET A 160 10.00 -1.87 0.11
CA MET A 160 10.94 -2.98 -0.08
C MET A 160 12.13 -2.51 -0.91
N HIS A 161 11.87 -1.83 -2.03
CA HIS A 161 12.92 -1.31 -2.88
C HIS A 161 13.76 -0.22 -2.21
N VAL A 162 13.16 0.65 -1.37
CA VAL A 162 13.93 1.59 -0.54
C VAL A 162 14.90 0.86 0.38
N GLY A 163 14.45 -0.23 1.02
CA GLY A 163 15.31 -1.10 1.82
C GLY A 163 16.44 -1.72 0.99
N GLU A 164 16.14 -2.23 -0.20
CA GLU A 164 17.14 -2.79 -1.12
C GLU A 164 18.23 -1.76 -1.47
N LEU A 165 17.83 -0.52 -1.79
CA LEU A 165 18.77 0.57 -2.09
C LEU A 165 19.65 0.91 -0.88
N GLN A 166 19.10 0.93 0.34
CA GLN A 166 19.87 1.13 1.56
C GLN A 166 20.88 -0.01 1.78
N GLY A 167 20.44 -1.26 1.60
CA GLY A 167 21.31 -2.43 1.71
C GLY A 167 22.40 -2.46 0.65
N GLN A 168 22.08 -2.06 -0.59
CA GLN A 168 23.02 -1.97 -1.69
C GLN A 168 24.08 -0.91 -1.43
N TYR A 169 23.69 0.28 -0.98
CA TYR A 169 24.63 1.33 -0.61
C TYR A 169 25.62 0.84 0.45
N ILE A 170 25.14 0.11 1.47
CA ILE A 170 26.02 -0.50 2.46
C ILE A 170 26.98 -1.50 1.80
N ALA A 171 26.47 -2.40 0.94
CA ALA A 171 27.27 -3.42 0.26
C ALA A 171 28.36 -2.82 -0.65
N ASP A 172 28.08 -1.67 -1.29
CA ASP A 172 29.01 -1.00 -2.19
C ASP A 172 30.10 -0.24 -1.43
N HIS A 173 29.80 0.21 -0.20
CA HIS A 173 30.66 1.12 0.54
C HIS A 173 31.26 0.54 1.82
N PHE A 174 30.90 -0.67 2.26
CA PHE A 174 31.32 -1.17 3.59
C PHE A 174 32.84 -1.30 3.76
N GLN A 175 33.60 -1.51 2.68
CA GLN A 175 35.04 -1.75 2.76
C GLN A 175 35.79 -0.57 3.38
N GLN A 176 35.30 0.66 3.22
CA GLN A 176 35.91 1.85 3.84
C GLN A 176 35.75 1.89 5.37
N TYR A 177 34.85 1.07 5.92
CA TYR A 177 34.57 0.96 7.35
C TYR A 177 35.02 -0.39 7.93
N ALA A 178 35.59 -1.27 7.09
CA ALA A 178 36.09 -2.57 7.53
C ALA A 178 37.49 -2.42 8.13
N HIS A 179 37.71 -2.99 9.31
CA HIS A 179 39.02 -3.06 9.95
C HIS A 179 39.50 -4.51 9.94
N ASN A 180 40.70 -4.75 9.41
CA ASN A 180 41.28 -6.10 9.23
C ASN A 180 40.34 -7.06 8.47
N GLY A 181 39.62 -6.54 7.47
CA GLY A 181 38.67 -7.32 6.69
C GLY A 181 37.39 -7.72 7.44
N GLN A 182 37.12 -7.12 8.61
CA GLN A 182 35.90 -7.34 9.38
C GLN A 182 35.09 -6.06 9.50
N LEU A 183 33.78 -6.18 9.33
CA LEU A 183 32.83 -5.10 9.58
C LEU A 183 31.99 -5.43 10.81
N ASN A 184 31.99 -4.54 11.79
CA ASN A 184 31.06 -4.57 12.92
C ASN A 184 29.90 -3.63 12.59
N MET A 185 28.70 -4.19 12.40
CA MET A 185 27.52 -3.42 12.03
C MET A 185 26.38 -3.66 13.02
N VAL A 186 25.75 -2.56 13.45
CA VAL A 186 24.49 -2.59 14.21
C VAL A 186 23.40 -2.02 13.31
N MET A 187 22.39 -2.85 13.02
CA MET A 187 21.20 -2.39 12.29
C MET A 187 20.13 -1.95 13.28
N ILE A 188 19.84 -0.65 13.28
CA ILE A 188 18.76 -0.05 14.07
C ILE A 188 17.59 0.15 13.12
N ASN A 189 16.44 -0.47 13.43
CA ASN A 189 15.24 -0.41 12.60
C ASN A 189 14.18 0.50 13.24
N GLY A 190 13.18 0.87 12.46
CA GLY A 190 12.01 1.60 12.95
C GLY A 190 11.08 0.75 13.83
N SER A 191 9.91 1.31 14.16
CA SER A 191 8.92 0.65 15.02
C SER A 191 8.44 -0.69 14.44
N LYS A 192 8.17 -1.67 15.31
CA LYS A 192 7.55 -2.95 14.90
C LYS A 192 6.08 -2.80 14.50
N THR A 193 5.44 -1.71 14.88
CA THR A 193 4.05 -1.37 14.54
C THR A 193 3.95 -0.46 13.31
N ASP A 194 5.09 -0.09 12.71
CA ASP A 194 5.17 0.59 11.42
C ASP A 194 5.45 -0.44 10.32
N ASN A 195 4.46 -0.67 9.44
CA ASN A 195 4.61 -1.59 8.32
C ASN A 195 5.81 -1.26 7.42
N ASN A 196 6.13 0.02 7.22
CA ASN A 196 7.22 0.43 6.34
C ASN A 196 8.57 0.04 6.93
N ALA A 197 8.73 0.18 8.25
CA ALA A 197 9.96 -0.22 8.94
C ALA A 197 10.25 -1.72 8.79
N LEU A 198 9.20 -2.55 8.76
CA LEU A 198 9.34 -3.98 8.49
C LEU A 198 9.81 -4.24 7.06
N GLN A 199 9.23 -3.52 6.08
CA GLN A 199 9.59 -3.64 4.66
C GLN A 199 11.00 -3.12 4.35
N PHE A 200 11.42 -1.98 4.92
CA PHE A 200 12.78 -1.48 4.78
C PHE A 200 13.81 -2.50 5.28
N ASN A 201 13.57 -3.08 6.46
CA ASN A 201 14.45 -4.09 7.05
C ASN A 201 14.53 -5.35 6.19
N GLN A 202 13.39 -5.80 5.67
CA GLN A 202 13.35 -6.95 4.76
C GLN A 202 14.13 -6.66 3.47
N GLY A 203 13.89 -5.52 2.82
CA GLY A 203 14.61 -5.06 1.64
C GLY A 203 16.13 -5.02 1.86
N ALA A 204 16.57 -4.36 2.92
CA ALA A 204 17.98 -4.23 3.26
C ALA A 204 18.65 -5.58 3.56
N SER A 205 17.90 -6.52 4.13
CA SER A 205 18.37 -7.88 4.42
C SER A 205 18.44 -8.80 3.19
N MET A 206 17.66 -8.50 2.14
CA MET A 206 17.67 -9.26 0.88
C MET A 206 18.88 -8.92 0.03
N CYS A 207 19.30 -7.65 0.03
CA CYS A 207 20.60 -7.30 -0.52
C CYS A 207 21.67 -8.04 0.29
N SER A 208 22.55 -8.74 -0.39
CA SER A 208 23.34 -9.81 0.19
C SER A 208 24.52 -9.31 1.02
N ILE A 209 24.26 -8.51 2.06
CA ILE A 209 25.18 -8.28 3.18
C ILE A 209 25.54 -9.65 3.82
N ARG A 210 24.67 -10.65 3.71
CA ARG A 210 24.95 -12.06 4.06
C ARG A 210 25.96 -12.78 3.14
N SER A 211 26.14 -12.34 1.88
CA SER A 211 27.15 -12.92 0.98
C SER A 211 28.57 -12.48 1.36
N TYR A 212 28.71 -11.42 2.14
CA TYR A 212 29.98 -11.00 2.70
C TYR A 212 30.22 -11.72 4.03
N ARG A 213 31.02 -12.80 4.00
CA ARG A 213 31.50 -13.51 5.21
C ARG A 213 32.19 -12.60 6.25
N ALA A 214 32.54 -11.37 5.85
CA ALA A 214 33.17 -10.33 6.66
C ALA A 214 32.22 -9.55 7.59
N ILE A 215 30.89 -9.68 7.44
CA ILE A 215 29.92 -8.85 8.16
C ILE A 215 29.29 -9.64 9.30
N LYS A 216 29.66 -9.30 10.54
CA LYS A 216 29.02 -9.85 11.74
C LYS A 216 27.83 -8.98 12.12
N PHE A 217 26.64 -9.58 12.11
CA PHE A 217 25.41 -8.93 12.53
C PHE A 217 25.13 -9.18 14.01
N THR A 218 24.95 -8.11 14.77
CA THR A 218 24.36 -8.20 16.10
C THR A 218 22.96 -7.59 16.06
N LYS A 219 21.93 -8.43 16.16
CA LYS A 219 20.53 -7.99 16.30
C LYS A 219 20.25 -7.75 17.77
N TYR A 220 19.86 -6.52 18.13
CA TYR A 220 19.30 -6.20 19.44
C TYR A 220 17.80 -5.96 19.31
N THR A 221 17.00 -6.72 20.05
CA THR A 221 15.52 -6.71 19.92
C THR A 221 14.83 -5.80 20.93
N THR A 222 15.54 -5.29 21.94
CA THR A 222 15.02 -4.38 22.97
C THR A 222 16.17 -3.55 23.57
N PHE A 223 16.06 -2.23 23.54
CA PHE A 223 16.91 -1.33 24.32
C PHE A 223 16.10 -0.77 25.49
N LEU A 224 16.56 -0.99 26.73
CA LEU A 224 16.03 -0.32 27.92
C LEU A 224 16.72 1.04 28.03
N PHE A 225 15.96 2.12 27.93
CA PHE A 225 16.45 3.48 28.17
C PHE A 225 16.28 3.81 29.65
N LEU A 226 17.37 4.08 30.36
CA LEU A 226 17.39 4.73 31.67
C LEU A 226 18.21 6.02 31.55
N ASN A 227 17.56 7.18 31.74
CA ASN A 227 18.19 8.50 31.84
C ASN A 227 19.15 8.89 30.70
N GLY A 228 18.82 8.57 29.44
CA GLY A 228 19.53 9.10 28.28
C GLY A 228 20.96 8.59 28.07
N ILE A 229 21.42 7.58 28.82
CA ILE A 229 22.70 6.91 28.62
C ILE A 229 22.46 5.49 28.12
N MET A 230 23.02 5.17 26.95
CA MET A 230 23.00 3.83 26.38
C MET A 230 23.97 2.91 27.13
N ILE A 231 23.46 1.92 27.85
CA ILE A 231 24.28 0.85 28.45
C ILE A 231 24.08 -0.43 27.63
N ALA A 232 25.08 -0.79 26.83
CA ALA A 232 25.15 -2.09 26.16
C ALA A 232 25.93 -3.09 27.04
N PRO A 233 25.49 -4.35 27.16
CA PRO A 233 26.28 -5.38 27.85
C PRO A 233 27.58 -5.65 27.09
N VAL A 234 28.70 -5.66 27.81
CA VAL A 234 30.03 -6.00 27.28
C VAL A 234 30.03 -7.45 26.80
N PRO A 235 30.43 -7.74 25.54
CA PRO A 235 30.57 -9.11 25.07
C PRO A 235 31.60 -9.86 25.92
N ARG A 236 31.23 -11.00 26.52
CA ARG A 236 32.21 -11.95 27.06
C ARG A 236 32.95 -12.57 25.88
N TRP A 237 34.21 -12.18 25.71
CA TRP A 237 35.14 -12.86 24.81
C TRP A 237 35.46 -14.24 25.39
N ASN A 238 35.07 -15.31 24.69
CA ASN A 238 35.60 -16.64 24.96
C ASN A 238 37.10 -16.63 24.62
N ARG A 239 37.92 -16.90 25.63
CA ARG A 239 39.35 -17.17 25.49
C ARG A 239 39.53 -18.52 24.79
N HIS A 240 40.30 -18.54 23.71
CA HIS A 240 41.14 -19.67 23.35
C HIS A 240 42.59 -19.27 23.65
#